data_AF-A0A399E4G5-F1
#
_entry.id   AF-A0A399E4G5-F1
#
_cell.length_a   1.000
_cell.length_b   1.000
_cell.length_c   1.000
_cell.angle_alpha   90.00
_cell.angle_beta   90.00
_cell.angle_gamma   90.00
#
_symmetry.space_group_name_H-M   'P 1'
#
loop_
_entity.id
_entity.type
_entity.pdbx_description
1 polymer ?
#
loop_
_entity_poly.entity_id
_entity_poly.type
_entity_poly.pdbx_seq_one_letter_code
_entity_poly.pdbx_strand_id
1 'polypeptide(L)'
;MNDIPKEWQLEPHYEPGLYWLSREPRPIKLFGKELPAKESVEYPGWYFLQRGEPMRIVDSLEEALAALKSRLKHWNMIDLLGRPAPIEASKSVRKQMVIDLLNAPIATPPPDYDPDRDEPFLLLSCKWELGDYLLVASIDYTPFRPEFSTRFGQPNNPIRSLVGRVCTLRAMDFAQLDEDYPDDLDDLDEDDLEPLELLEDDEDLEFEEEEEPDWQEIAVGPVSLEGNRLTVGFWSCTFDENTEVTGVAYEEAVFDDEKKSYHLFVRRSNDRT
;
A
#
# COMPACT_ATOMS: atom_id res chain seq x y z
N MET A 1 -33.00 1.13 6.00
CA MET A 1 -31.88 0.17 6.00
C MET A 1 -31.21 0.35 4.67
N ASN A 2 -30.03 0.96 4.64
CA ASN A 2 -29.25 1.04 3.41
C ASN A 2 -28.64 -0.34 3.22
N ASP A 3 -29.07 -1.06 2.19
CA ASP A 3 -28.39 -2.28 1.78
C ASP A 3 -26.93 -1.90 1.47
N ILE A 4 -26.00 -2.60 2.12
CA ILE A 4 -24.58 -2.51 1.81
C ILE A 4 -24.45 -2.78 0.30
N PRO A 5 -23.85 -1.87 -0.50
CA PRO A 5 -23.57 -2.09 -1.92
C PRO A 5 -23.02 -3.50 -2.13
N LYS A 6 -23.45 -4.19 -3.18
CA LYS A 6 -23.03 -5.57 -3.45
C LYS A 6 -21.50 -5.67 -3.56
N GLU A 7 -20.88 -4.60 -4.02
CA GLU A 7 -19.44 -4.38 -4.14
C GLU A 7 -18.71 -4.34 -2.79
N TRP A 8 -19.44 -4.19 -1.67
CA TRP A 8 -18.92 -4.23 -0.30
C TRP A 8 -19.38 -5.47 0.46
N GLN A 9 -20.13 -6.37 -0.19
CA GLN A 9 -20.56 -7.63 0.40
C GLN A 9 -19.39 -8.62 0.31
N LEU A 10 -18.53 -8.57 1.34
CA LEU A 10 -17.53 -9.55 1.78
C LEU A 10 -17.31 -10.73 0.81
N GLU A 11 -16.40 -10.54 -0.13
CA GLU A 11 -15.69 -11.66 -0.75
C GLU A 11 -14.31 -11.75 -0.07
N PRO A 12 -13.87 -12.95 0.33
CA PRO A 12 -12.55 -13.11 0.90
C PRO A 12 -11.49 -12.67 -0.12
N HIS A 13 -10.61 -11.77 0.30
CA HIS A 13 -9.48 -11.38 -0.51
C HIS A 13 -8.24 -12.16 -0.11
N TYR A 14 -7.45 -12.52 -1.12
CA TYR A 14 -6.22 -13.26 -0.97
C TYR A 14 -5.09 -12.37 -1.49
N GLU A 15 -4.12 -12.09 -0.63
CA GLU A 15 -2.92 -11.33 -0.97
C GLU A 15 -1.74 -12.30 -1.12
N PRO A 16 -1.40 -12.70 -2.37
CA PRO A 16 -0.21 -13.50 -2.59
C PRO A 16 1.06 -12.64 -2.46
N GLY A 17 2.03 -13.13 -1.69
CA GLY A 17 3.30 -12.45 -1.46
C GLY A 17 4.50 -13.32 -1.80
N LEU A 18 5.58 -12.69 -2.28
CA LEU A 18 6.91 -13.30 -2.34
C LEU A 18 7.90 -12.40 -1.61
N TYR A 19 8.69 -12.98 -0.72
CA TYR A 19 9.66 -12.27 0.10
C TYR A 19 11.00 -12.99 0.06
N TRP A 20 12.06 -12.20 0.03
CA TRP A 20 13.42 -12.68 0.11
C TRP A 20 14.02 -12.29 1.46
N LEU A 21 14.65 -13.26 2.09
CA LEU A 21 15.50 -13.06 3.25
C LEU A 21 16.92 -13.50 2.94
N SER A 22 17.90 -12.94 3.64
CA SER A 22 19.31 -13.30 3.55
C SER A 22 19.83 -13.73 4.92
N ARG A 23 20.82 -14.63 4.95
CA ARG A 23 21.55 -14.93 6.18
C ARG A 23 22.44 -13.78 6.64
N GLU A 24 22.87 -12.95 5.69
CA GLU A 24 23.67 -11.78 6.00
C GLU A 24 22.76 -10.57 6.26
N PRO A 25 22.95 -9.85 7.38
CA PRO A 25 22.25 -8.60 7.60
C PRO A 25 22.69 -7.60 6.54
N ARG A 26 21.76 -7.20 5.67
CA ARG A 26 21.99 -6.19 4.64
C ARG A 26 21.09 -4.99 4.90
N PRO A 27 21.66 -3.79 5.05
CA PRO A 27 20.86 -2.58 5.12
C PRO A 27 20.16 -2.34 3.77
N ILE A 28 18.95 -1.79 3.83
CA ILE A 28 18.15 -1.49 2.65
C ILE A 28 18.15 0.03 2.47
N LYS A 29 18.64 0.50 1.32
CA LYS A 29 18.46 1.90 0.91
C LYS A 29 17.05 2.07 0.34
N LEU A 30 16.24 2.89 1.00
CA LEU A 30 14.89 3.27 0.60
C LEU A 30 14.81 4.79 0.68
N PHE A 31 14.48 5.45 -0.44
CA PHE A 31 14.38 6.93 -0.53
C PHE A 31 15.60 7.65 0.06
N GLY A 32 16.82 7.21 -0.29
CA GLY A 32 18.07 7.78 0.22
C GLY A 32 18.43 7.44 1.67
N LYS A 33 17.47 6.97 2.48
CA LYS A 33 17.69 6.55 3.87
C LYS A 33 18.12 5.08 3.94
N GLU A 34 19.16 4.81 4.71
CA GLU A 34 19.67 3.46 4.93
C GLU A 34 18.96 2.85 6.15
N LEU A 35 18.00 1.95 5.89
CA LEU A 35 17.31 1.24 6.94
C LEU A 35 18.16 0.06 7.42
N PRO A 36 18.33 -0.11 8.74
CA PRO A 36 19.11 -1.23 9.28
C PRO A 36 18.45 -2.56 8.92
N ALA A 37 19.29 -3.58 8.74
CA ALA A 37 18.82 -4.93 8.49
C ALA A 37 17.91 -5.41 9.63
N LYS A 38 16.68 -5.81 9.30
CA LYS A 38 15.70 -6.30 10.27
C LYS A 38 15.68 -7.82 10.24
N GLU A 39 15.99 -8.45 11.37
CA GLU A 39 15.84 -9.90 11.53
C GLU A 39 14.35 -10.27 11.51
N SER A 40 14.04 -11.39 10.85
CA SER A 40 12.69 -11.92 10.79
C SER A 40 12.32 -12.55 12.13
N VAL A 41 11.17 -12.15 12.66
CA VAL A 41 10.56 -12.76 13.85
C VAL A 41 10.15 -14.21 13.56
N GLU A 42 9.68 -14.48 12.34
CA GLU A 42 9.22 -15.82 11.92
C GLU A 42 10.39 -16.76 11.58
N TYR A 43 11.50 -16.21 11.10
CA TYR A 43 12.67 -16.97 10.68
C TYR A 43 13.93 -16.46 11.38
N PRO A 44 14.16 -16.84 12.66
CA PRO A 44 15.38 -16.47 13.39
C PRO A 44 16.64 -16.84 12.62
N GLY A 45 17.61 -15.92 12.57
CA GLY A 45 18.84 -16.02 11.78
C GLY A 45 18.71 -15.59 10.31
N TRP A 46 17.53 -15.14 9.88
CA TRP A 46 17.29 -14.60 8.54
C TRP A 46 16.87 -13.13 8.61
N TYR A 47 17.45 -12.30 7.76
CA TYR A 47 17.21 -10.87 7.69
C TYR A 47 16.40 -10.53 6.45
N PHE A 48 15.40 -9.68 6.59
CA PHE A 48 14.61 -9.23 5.45
C PHE A 48 15.50 -8.53 4.42
N LEU A 49 15.39 -8.94 3.16
CA LEU A 49 16.19 -8.40 2.06
C LEU A 49 15.34 -7.57 1.10
N GLN A 50 14.27 -8.16 0.55
CA GLN A 50 13.37 -7.47 -0.37
C GLN A 50 12.01 -8.18 -0.45
N ARG A 51 10.96 -7.39 -0.67
CA ARG A 51 9.62 -7.89 -1.05
C ARG A 51 9.53 -7.87 -2.57
N GLY A 52 9.04 -8.94 -3.18
CA GLY A 52 8.72 -8.94 -4.60
C GLY A 52 7.68 -7.86 -4.92
N GLU A 53 7.54 -7.53 -6.20
CA GLU A 53 6.52 -6.62 -6.70
C GLU A 53 5.16 -7.03 -6.11
N PRO A 54 4.41 -6.07 -5.54
CA PRO A 54 3.12 -6.33 -4.92
C PRO A 54 2.24 -7.03 -5.94
N MET A 55 1.78 -8.22 -5.59
CA MET A 55 0.85 -8.93 -6.44
C MET A 55 -0.54 -8.36 -6.21
N ARG A 56 -1.34 -8.35 -7.27
CA ARG A 56 -2.72 -7.92 -7.18
C ARG A 56 -3.44 -8.80 -6.15
N ILE A 57 -4.21 -8.17 -5.27
CA ILE A 57 -5.17 -8.82 -4.40
C ILE A 57 -6.27 -9.46 -5.26
N VAL A 58 -6.58 -10.73 -5.00
CA VAL A 58 -7.51 -11.52 -5.82
C VAL A 58 -8.65 -12.09 -4.98
N ASP A 59 -9.74 -12.44 -5.64
CA ASP A 59 -11.01 -12.81 -4.99
C ASP A 59 -11.13 -14.33 -4.76
N SER A 60 -10.12 -15.10 -5.19
CA SER A 60 -10.07 -16.54 -4.94
C SER A 60 -8.66 -17.06 -4.63
N LEU A 61 -8.62 -18.07 -3.77
CA LEU A 61 -7.41 -18.82 -3.43
C LEU A 61 -6.76 -19.46 -4.68
N GLU A 62 -7.59 -19.91 -5.64
CA GLU A 62 -7.11 -20.50 -6.90
C GLU A 62 -6.34 -19.47 -7.73
N GLU A 63 -6.83 -18.23 -7.82
CA GLU A 63 -6.15 -17.14 -8.49
C GLU A 63 -4.86 -16.74 -7.77
N ALA A 64 -4.85 -16.72 -6.43
CA ALA A 64 -3.67 -16.38 -5.65
C ALA A 64 -2.56 -17.43 -5.86
N LEU A 65 -2.92 -18.71 -5.82
CA LEU A 65 -2.02 -19.81 -6.14
C LEU A 65 -1.52 -19.75 -7.58
N ALA A 66 -2.39 -19.39 -8.54
CA ALA A 66 -2.02 -19.25 -9.94
C ALA A 66 -1.01 -18.10 -10.14
N ALA A 67 -1.16 -16.98 -9.45
CA ALA A 67 -0.23 -15.85 -9.49
C ALA A 67 1.17 -16.26 -8.98
N LEU A 68 1.24 -16.87 -7.79
CA LEU A 68 2.49 -17.38 -7.23
C LEU A 68 3.14 -18.43 -8.13
N LYS A 69 2.36 -19.39 -8.62
CA LYS A 69 2.83 -20.42 -9.57
C LYS A 69 3.41 -19.81 -10.83
N SER A 70 2.76 -18.79 -11.38
CA SER A 70 3.23 -18.09 -12.58
C SER A 70 4.58 -17.43 -12.32
N ARG A 71 4.71 -16.69 -11.21
CA ARG A 71 5.96 -16.02 -10.80
C ARG A 71 7.09 -17.01 -10.58
N LEU A 72 6.85 -18.12 -9.88
CA LEU A 72 7.84 -19.19 -9.69
C LEU A 72 8.23 -19.88 -11.01
N LYS A 73 7.26 -20.16 -11.88
CA LYS A 73 7.50 -20.85 -13.16
C LYS A 73 8.33 -19.98 -14.11
N HIS A 74 7.97 -18.71 -14.24
CA HIS A 74 8.60 -17.78 -15.19
C HIS A 74 9.81 -17.04 -14.59
N TRP A 75 9.96 -17.07 -13.26
CA TRP A 75 10.99 -16.34 -12.51
C TRP A 75 10.98 -14.83 -12.77
N ASN A 76 9.78 -14.27 -12.98
CA ASN A 76 9.60 -12.83 -13.11
C ASN A 76 9.47 -12.21 -11.71
N MET A 77 10.59 -12.15 -11.00
CA MET A 77 10.68 -11.60 -9.65
C MET A 77 11.49 -10.32 -9.69
N ILE A 78 10.78 -9.21 -9.75
CA ILE A 78 11.31 -7.86 -9.61
C ILE A 78 10.73 -7.34 -8.30
N ASP A 79 11.48 -6.55 -7.53
CA ASP A 79 10.97 -5.91 -6.32
C ASP A 79 10.29 -4.57 -6.61
N LEU A 80 9.79 -3.91 -5.56
CA LEU A 80 9.17 -2.58 -5.64
C LEU A 80 10.07 -1.50 -6.26
N LEU A 81 11.40 -1.67 -6.19
CA LEU A 81 12.39 -0.72 -6.70
C LEU A 81 12.94 -1.12 -8.07
N GLY A 82 12.31 -2.09 -8.75
CA GLY A 82 12.76 -2.57 -10.06
C GLY A 82 13.98 -3.50 -10.00
N ARG A 83 14.44 -3.91 -8.81
CA ARG A 83 15.61 -4.78 -8.64
C ARG A 83 15.23 -6.23 -8.92
N PRO A 84 16.05 -6.99 -9.65
CA PRO A 84 15.80 -8.40 -9.91
C PRO A 84 15.91 -9.24 -8.62
N ALA A 85 15.46 -10.50 -8.69
CA ALA A 85 15.72 -11.47 -7.63
C ALA A 85 17.22 -11.61 -7.33
N PRO A 86 17.61 -11.80 -6.06
CA PRO A 86 19.01 -11.89 -5.64
C PRO A 86 19.71 -13.15 -6.18
N ILE A 87 18.95 -14.16 -6.59
CA ILE A 87 19.46 -15.41 -7.16
C ILE A 87 18.51 -15.95 -8.22
N GLU A 88 19.08 -16.59 -9.25
CA GLU A 88 18.31 -17.33 -10.25
C GLU A 88 18.18 -18.81 -9.88
N ALA A 89 16.95 -19.33 -9.86
CA ALA A 89 16.72 -20.76 -9.66
C ALA A 89 16.69 -21.52 -10.99
N SER A 90 17.37 -22.67 -10.99
CA SER A 90 17.37 -23.58 -12.13
C SER A 90 15.94 -24.07 -12.45
N LYS A 91 15.73 -24.49 -13.71
CA LYS A 91 14.41 -24.98 -14.16
C LYS A 91 13.90 -26.18 -13.35
N SER A 92 14.78 -27.06 -12.87
CA SER A 92 14.40 -28.19 -12.02
C SER A 92 13.97 -27.73 -10.64
N VAL A 93 14.72 -26.81 -10.03
CA VAL A 93 14.39 -26.22 -8.72
C VAL A 93 13.03 -25.49 -8.78
N ARG A 94 12.80 -24.66 -9.81
CA ARG A 94 11.52 -23.97 -10.01
C ARG A 94 10.34 -24.93 -10.14
N LYS A 95 10.52 -26.05 -10.84
CA LYS A 95 9.48 -27.09 -10.95
C LYS A 95 9.17 -27.70 -9.58
N GLN A 96 10.18 -27.98 -8.77
CA GLN A 96 9.98 -28.52 -7.44
C GLN A 96 9.25 -27.52 -6.55
N MET A 97 9.64 -26.25 -6.56
CA MET A 97 8.95 -25.19 -5.81
C MET A 97 7.46 -25.10 -6.16
N VAL A 98 7.11 -25.18 -7.45
CA VAL A 98 5.70 -25.18 -7.88
C VAL A 98 4.96 -26.40 -7.36
N ILE A 99 5.61 -27.57 -7.34
CA ILE A 99 5.01 -28.80 -6.77
C ILE A 99 4.80 -28.63 -5.27
N ASP A 100 5.80 -28.10 -4.56
CA ASP A 100 5.72 -27.88 -3.11
C ASP A 100 4.62 -26.89 -2.76
N LEU A 101 4.52 -25.76 -3.50
CA LEU A 101 3.49 -24.75 -3.34
C LEU A 101 2.07 -25.35 -3.49
N LEU A 102 1.86 -26.17 -4.52
CA LEU A 102 0.54 -26.75 -4.80
C LEU A 102 0.15 -27.87 -3.82
N ASN A 103 1.13 -28.46 -3.13
CA ASN A 103 0.92 -29.49 -2.12
C ASN A 103 0.96 -28.94 -0.69
N ALA A 104 1.20 -27.64 -0.52
CA ALA A 104 1.31 -27.04 0.79
C ALA A 104 -0.04 -27.09 1.52
N PRO A 105 -0.03 -27.37 2.83
CA PRO A 105 -1.24 -27.32 3.62
C PRO A 105 -1.77 -25.90 3.65
N ILE A 106 -3.06 -25.74 3.35
CA ILE A 106 -3.75 -24.46 3.42
C ILE A 106 -4.44 -24.40 4.78
N ALA A 107 -4.05 -23.45 5.60
CA ALA A 107 -4.69 -23.19 6.88
C ALA A 107 -6.10 -22.65 6.66
N THR A 108 -7.00 -22.91 7.60
CA THR A 108 -8.32 -22.29 7.64
C THR A 108 -8.34 -21.27 8.78
N PRO A 109 -8.86 -20.06 8.56
CA PRO A 109 -9.03 -19.10 9.64
C PRO A 109 -9.93 -19.73 10.72
N PRO A 110 -9.63 -19.49 12.01
CA PRO A 110 -10.43 -20.05 13.09
C PRO A 110 -11.86 -19.48 13.04
N PRO A 111 -12.87 -20.21 13.55
CA PRO A 111 -14.29 -19.80 13.44
C PRO A 111 -14.63 -18.45 14.09
N ASP A 112 -13.79 -17.99 15.01
CA ASP A 112 -13.89 -16.74 15.76
C ASP A 112 -12.97 -15.62 15.23
N TYR A 113 -12.28 -15.84 14.10
CA TYR A 113 -11.49 -14.81 13.44
C TYR A 113 -12.37 -13.62 13.03
N ASP A 114 -12.06 -12.45 13.56
CA ASP A 114 -12.77 -11.21 13.29
C ASP A 114 -11.94 -10.33 12.34
N PRO A 115 -12.30 -10.25 11.04
CA PRO A 115 -11.63 -9.42 10.04
C PRO A 115 -11.39 -7.98 10.46
N ASP A 116 -12.30 -7.44 11.26
CA ASP A 116 -12.35 -6.03 11.60
C ASP A 116 -11.41 -5.70 12.78
N ARG A 117 -10.91 -6.74 13.46
CA ARG A 117 -10.14 -6.61 14.72
C ARG A 117 -8.82 -7.35 14.70
N ASP A 118 -8.72 -8.44 13.94
CA ASP A 118 -7.57 -9.32 13.91
C ASP A 118 -6.65 -8.98 12.72
N GLU A 119 -5.34 -9.23 12.89
CA GLU A 119 -4.36 -9.09 11.81
C GLU A 119 -4.64 -10.09 10.67
N PRO A 120 -4.27 -9.78 9.42
CA PRO A 120 -4.44 -10.68 8.28
C PRO A 120 -4.01 -12.11 8.59
N PHE A 121 -4.87 -13.08 8.26
CA PHE A 121 -4.62 -14.47 8.59
C PHE A 121 -3.76 -15.12 7.52
N LEU A 122 -2.55 -15.55 7.87
CA LEU A 122 -1.66 -16.28 6.96
C LEU A 122 -2.24 -17.67 6.61
N LEU A 123 -2.80 -17.83 5.41
CA LEU A 123 -3.37 -19.11 4.95
C LEU A 123 -2.31 -20.10 4.49
N LEU A 124 -1.30 -19.60 3.81
CA LEU A 124 -0.26 -20.43 3.21
C LEU A 124 1.08 -19.76 3.43
N SER A 125 2.05 -20.56 3.86
CA SER A 125 3.46 -20.17 3.87
C SER A 125 4.30 -21.33 3.37
N CYS A 126 5.02 -21.08 2.27
CA CYS A 126 6.02 -22.00 1.73
C CYS A 126 7.38 -21.32 1.72
N LYS A 127 8.42 -22.06 2.11
CA LYS A 127 9.78 -21.53 2.16
C LYS A 127 10.76 -22.45 1.45
N TRP A 128 11.71 -21.85 0.74
CA TRP A 128 12.77 -22.56 0.02
C TRP A 128 14.12 -21.90 0.29
N GLU A 129 15.06 -22.68 0.80
CA GLU A 129 16.45 -22.26 0.98
C GLU A 129 17.21 -22.38 -0.35
N LEU A 130 17.81 -21.27 -0.79
CA LEU A 130 18.52 -21.09 -2.05
C LEU A 130 19.91 -20.53 -1.79
N GLY A 131 20.74 -21.36 -1.15
CA GLY A 131 22.07 -20.95 -0.67
C GLY A 131 21.94 -20.01 0.53
N ASP A 132 22.46 -18.80 0.40
CA ASP A 132 22.42 -17.77 1.45
C ASP A 132 21.12 -16.97 1.48
N TYR A 133 20.16 -17.34 0.63
CA TYR A 133 18.86 -16.70 0.51
C TYR A 133 17.73 -17.65 0.86
N LEU A 134 16.68 -17.11 1.48
CA LEU A 134 15.42 -17.80 1.74
C LEU A 134 14.34 -17.11 0.93
N LEU A 135 13.67 -17.86 0.06
CA LEU A 135 12.47 -17.39 -0.62
C LEU A 135 11.25 -17.89 0.14
N VAL A 136 10.36 -16.97 0.51
CA VAL A 136 9.09 -17.27 1.17
C VAL A 136 7.95 -16.84 0.25
N ALA A 137 7.02 -17.76 -0.03
CA ALA A 137 5.73 -17.45 -0.62
C ALA A 137 4.67 -17.46 0.47
N SER A 138 3.88 -16.38 0.57
CA SER A 138 2.70 -16.31 1.43
C SER A 138 1.42 -16.17 0.62
N ILE A 139 0.31 -16.60 1.21
CA ILE A 139 -1.01 -16.09 0.86
C ILE A 139 -1.65 -15.65 2.17
N ASP A 140 -1.87 -14.36 2.27
CA ASP A 140 -2.55 -13.76 3.41
C ASP A 140 -4.05 -13.63 3.08
N TYR A 141 -4.89 -13.96 4.06
CA TYR A 141 -6.33 -13.85 3.98
C TYR A 141 -6.79 -12.62 4.71
N THR A 142 -7.36 -11.73 3.92
CA THR A 142 -7.96 -10.52 4.45
C THR A 142 -9.43 -10.55 4.06
N PRO A 143 -10.36 -10.66 5.03
CA PRO A 143 -11.79 -10.67 4.70
C PRO A 143 -12.30 -9.29 4.28
N PHE A 144 -11.46 -8.26 4.33
CA PHE A 144 -11.79 -6.90 3.93
C PHE A 144 -10.57 -6.11 3.41
N ARG A 145 -10.86 -5.10 2.58
CA ARG A 145 -10.04 -4.00 2.05
C ARG A 145 -9.35 -4.20 0.70
N PRO A 146 -10.06 -3.99 -0.42
CA PRO A 146 -9.50 -3.13 -1.45
C PRO A 146 -9.70 -1.67 -1.01
N GLU A 147 -8.65 -0.88 -1.10
CA GLU A 147 -8.81 0.54 -1.35
C GLU A 147 -9.69 0.68 -2.61
N PHE A 148 -10.82 1.37 -2.47
CA PHE A 148 -11.74 1.60 -3.58
C PHE A 148 -11.34 2.90 -4.26
N SER A 149 -10.74 2.82 -5.45
CA SER A 149 -10.68 3.96 -6.37
C SER A 149 -11.95 4.01 -7.21
N THR A 150 -12.75 5.05 -7.02
CA THR A 150 -14.06 5.24 -7.66
C THR A 150 -14.39 6.72 -7.80
N ARG A 151 -15.65 7.06 -8.07
CA ARG A 151 -16.14 8.43 -8.25
C ARG A 151 -17.21 8.76 -7.21
N PHE A 152 -17.34 10.02 -6.82
CA PHE A 152 -18.24 10.47 -5.75
C PHE A 152 -19.72 10.13 -6.03
N GLY A 153 -20.16 10.16 -7.28
CA GLY A 153 -21.52 9.79 -7.66
C GLY A 153 -21.81 8.29 -7.52
N GLN A 154 -20.77 7.43 -7.54
CA GLN A 154 -20.95 5.98 -7.59
C GLN A 154 -21.48 5.40 -6.28
N PRO A 155 -22.31 4.34 -6.34
CA PRO A 155 -22.90 3.72 -5.14
C PRO A 155 -21.86 3.03 -4.24
N ASN A 156 -20.71 2.66 -4.80
CA ASN A 156 -19.63 1.98 -4.09
C ASN A 156 -18.55 2.92 -3.54
N ASN A 157 -18.77 4.24 -3.50
CA ASN A 157 -17.78 5.18 -2.95
C ASN A 157 -17.59 5.01 -1.43
N PRO A 158 -16.34 4.98 -0.93
CA PRO A 158 -16.09 4.68 0.48
C PRO A 158 -16.73 5.68 1.44
N ILE A 159 -16.97 6.94 1.04
CA ILE A 159 -17.65 7.95 1.87
C ILE A 159 -19.07 7.50 2.28
N ARG A 160 -19.81 6.82 1.39
CA ARG A 160 -21.17 6.31 1.69
C ARG A 160 -21.19 5.33 2.87
N SER A 161 -20.08 4.62 3.12
CA SER A 161 -19.94 3.69 4.26
C SER A 161 -19.77 4.41 5.60
N LEU A 162 -19.36 5.67 5.55
CA LEU A 162 -19.10 6.51 6.72
C LEU A 162 -20.35 7.28 7.19
N VAL A 163 -21.42 7.30 6.39
CA VAL A 163 -22.68 7.98 6.72
C VAL A 163 -23.23 7.50 8.07
N GLY A 164 -23.51 8.44 8.97
CA GLY A 164 -23.98 8.21 10.33
C GLY A 164 -22.85 7.99 11.36
N ARG A 165 -21.60 7.79 10.93
CA ARG A 165 -20.43 7.68 11.84
C ARG A 165 -19.87 9.05 12.17
N VAL A 166 -19.26 9.17 13.34
CA VAL A 166 -18.48 10.37 13.73
C VAL A 166 -17.10 10.26 13.11
N CYS A 167 -16.80 11.17 12.19
CA CYS A 167 -15.53 11.20 11.48
C CYS A 167 -14.82 12.54 11.72
N THR A 168 -13.51 12.51 11.55
CA THR A 168 -12.66 13.70 11.43
C THR A 168 -12.40 13.94 9.95
N LEU A 169 -12.58 15.18 9.52
CA LEU A 169 -12.27 15.65 8.17
C LEU A 169 -11.07 16.58 8.26
N ARG A 170 -10.02 16.23 7.53
CA ARG A 170 -8.84 17.07 7.30
C ARG A 170 -8.81 17.54 5.85
N ALA A 171 -8.17 18.68 5.62
CA ALA A 171 -7.92 19.18 4.27
C ALA A 171 -6.51 19.75 4.15
N MET A 172 -5.97 19.68 2.94
CA MET A 172 -4.68 20.27 2.55
C MET A 172 -4.91 21.13 1.31
N ASP A 173 -4.36 22.35 1.27
CA ASP A 173 -4.44 23.22 0.10
C ASP A 173 -3.36 22.87 -0.93
N PHE A 174 -3.74 22.71 -2.21
CA PHE A 174 -2.76 22.44 -3.28
C PHE A 174 -1.76 23.58 -3.48
N ALA A 175 -2.14 24.82 -3.16
CA ALA A 175 -1.25 25.98 -3.24
C ALA A 175 -0.08 25.94 -2.25
N GLN A 176 -0.12 25.04 -1.25
CA GLN A 176 0.98 24.82 -0.31
C GLN A 176 2.01 23.79 -0.83
N LEU A 177 1.74 23.14 -1.97
CA LEU A 177 2.65 22.16 -2.60
C LEU A 177 3.53 22.79 -3.70
N ASP A 178 3.22 24.00 -4.16
CA ASP A 178 3.87 24.66 -5.32
C ASP A 178 4.94 25.70 -4.92
N GLU A 179 5.24 25.92 -3.64
CA GLU A 179 6.17 27.00 -3.23
C GLU A 179 7.67 26.61 -3.19
N ASP A 180 8.04 25.34 -3.42
CA ASP A 180 9.44 24.87 -3.31
C ASP A 180 10.12 24.46 -4.64
N TYR A 181 9.53 24.77 -5.80
CA TYR A 181 10.28 24.74 -7.06
C TYR A 181 10.87 26.12 -7.34
N PRO A 182 12.20 26.32 -7.25
CA PRO A 182 12.80 27.57 -7.70
C PRO A 182 12.58 27.72 -9.20
N ASP A 183 11.67 28.62 -9.58
CA ASP A 183 11.34 29.08 -10.93
C ASP A 183 12.51 29.81 -11.65
N ASP A 184 13.76 29.63 -11.20
CA ASP A 184 14.97 30.31 -11.71
C ASP A 184 15.88 29.36 -12.53
N LEU A 185 15.33 28.39 -13.26
CA LEU A 185 16.09 27.54 -14.20
C LEU A 185 15.92 27.90 -15.68
N ASP A 186 15.29 29.04 -16.00
CA ASP A 186 15.07 29.48 -17.38
C ASP A 186 16.19 30.35 -17.98
N ASP A 187 17.28 30.62 -17.25
CA ASP A 187 18.39 31.51 -17.69
C ASP A 187 19.78 30.83 -17.77
N LEU A 188 19.85 29.51 -18.02
CA LEU A 188 21.12 28.84 -18.38
C LEU A 188 21.21 28.65 -19.90
N ASP A 189 21.92 29.57 -20.57
CA ASP A 189 22.28 29.47 -21.99
C ASP A 189 22.94 28.10 -22.30
N GLU A 190 22.40 27.37 -23.29
CA GLU A 190 22.80 26.00 -23.68
C GLU A 190 24.25 25.87 -24.23
N ASP A 191 25.02 26.97 -24.32
CA ASP A 191 26.32 27.02 -25.00
C ASP A 191 27.55 27.04 -24.06
N ASP A 192 27.37 27.00 -22.72
CA ASP A 192 28.49 26.98 -21.76
C ASP A 192 28.59 25.65 -20.96
N LEU A 193 28.24 24.54 -21.61
CA LEU A 193 28.55 23.21 -21.09
C LEU A 193 30.05 22.91 -21.28
N GLU A 194 30.88 23.39 -20.34
CA GLU A 194 32.21 22.82 -20.17
C GLU A 194 32.11 21.30 -19.90
N PRO A 195 33.01 20.48 -20.46
CA PRO A 195 32.96 19.05 -20.31
C PRO A 195 33.13 18.70 -18.83
N LEU A 196 32.12 18.01 -18.25
CA LEU A 196 32.14 17.46 -16.89
C LEU A 196 33.45 16.69 -16.64
N GLU A 197 34.44 17.38 -16.08
CA GLU A 197 35.56 16.72 -15.43
C GLU A 197 35.04 16.11 -14.13
N LEU A 198 35.31 14.82 -13.98
CA LEU A 198 35.16 14.07 -12.74
C LEU A 198 35.63 14.90 -11.54
N LEU A 199 34.69 15.31 -10.69
CA LEU A 199 34.99 15.67 -9.31
C LEU A 199 34.30 14.65 -8.40
N GLU A 200 35.13 13.72 -7.94
CA GLU A 200 35.03 13.16 -6.60
C GLU A 200 35.10 14.34 -5.61
N ASP A 201 34.05 14.58 -4.82
CA ASP A 201 34.15 14.80 -3.37
C ASP A 201 32.78 15.14 -2.78
N ASP A 202 32.58 14.62 -1.57
CA ASP A 202 31.43 14.77 -0.69
C ASP A 202 31.15 16.25 -0.35
N GLU A 203 29.90 16.70 -0.50
CA GLU A 203 29.34 17.81 0.29
C GLU A 203 27.80 17.72 0.31
N ASP A 204 27.30 17.24 1.44
CA ASP A 204 26.01 17.57 2.09
C ASP A 204 24.88 18.09 1.18
N LEU A 205 24.20 17.19 0.47
CA LEU A 205 22.80 17.41 0.12
C LEU A 205 21.97 17.22 1.38
N GLU A 206 21.67 18.31 2.08
CA GLU A 206 20.58 18.37 3.06
C GLU A 206 19.29 18.03 2.30
N PHE A 207 18.89 16.76 2.35
CA PHE A 207 17.56 16.34 1.95
C PHE A 207 16.60 16.97 2.96
N GLU A 208 15.89 17.99 2.52
CA GLU A 208 14.68 18.46 3.20
C GLU A 208 13.82 17.22 3.49
N GLU A 209 13.55 16.99 4.78
CA GLU A 209 12.63 15.95 5.21
C GLU A 209 11.33 16.19 4.45
N GLU A 210 10.84 15.21 3.67
CA GLU A 210 9.46 15.26 3.16
C GLU A 210 8.55 15.46 4.38
N GLU A 211 8.17 16.71 4.63
CA GLU A 211 7.27 17.08 5.70
C GLU A 211 5.98 16.29 5.47
N GLU A 212 5.49 15.62 6.51
CA GLU A 212 4.18 14.99 6.42
C GLU A 212 3.19 16.05 5.94
N PRO A 213 2.41 15.79 4.87
CA PRO A 213 1.53 16.78 4.28
C PRO A 213 0.70 17.45 5.36
N ASP A 214 0.68 18.78 5.37
CA ASP A 214 0.21 19.61 6.48
C ASP A 214 -1.34 19.59 6.57
N TRP A 215 -1.89 18.44 6.96
CA TRP A 215 -3.32 18.17 6.98
C TRP A 215 -4.00 18.94 8.11
N GLN A 216 -4.72 20.00 7.75
CA GLN A 216 -5.47 20.79 8.72
C GLN A 216 -6.81 20.12 9.06
N GLU A 217 -7.09 19.88 10.34
CA GLU A 217 -8.42 19.47 10.79
C GLU A 217 -9.43 20.59 10.55
N ILE A 218 -10.41 20.34 9.67
CA ILE A 218 -11.42 21.32 9.29
C ILE A 218 -12.78 21.04 9.96
N ALA A 219 -13.08 19.78 10.28
CA ALA A 219 -14.33 19.43 10.95
C ALA A 219 -14.27 18.08 11.66
N VAL A 220 -15.09 17.95 12.71
CA VAL A 220 -15.40 16.67 13.33
C VAL A 220 -16.90 16.58 13.54
N GLY A 221 -17.49 15.45 13.17
CA GLY A 221 -18.89 15.19 13.46
C GLY A 221 -19.49 14.03 12.70
N PRO A 222 -20.81 13.79 12.87
CA PRO A 222 -21.51 12.78 12.10
C PRO A 222 -21.46 13.11 10.62
N VAL A 223 -21.21 12.10 9.80
CA VAL A 223 -21.23 12.21 8.34
C VAL A 223 -22.66 12.06 7.83
N SER A 224 -23.09 12.95 6.94
CA SER A 224 -24.31 12.75 6.14
C SER A 224 -24.05 13.04 4.66
N LEU A 225 -24.80 12.36 3.81
CA LEU A 225 -24.70 12.48 2.36
C LEU A 225 -26.10 12.68 1.77
N GLU A 226 -26.31 13.82 1.12
CA GLU A 226 -27.57 14.18 0.45
C GLU A 226 -27.27 14.47 -1.03
N GLY A 227 -27.51 13.50 -1.92
CA GLY A 227 -27.03 13.58 -3.29
C GLY A 227 -25.49 13.61 -3.32
N ASN A 228 -24.92 14.68 -3.87
CA ASN A 228 -23.46 14.89 -3.92
C ASN A 228 -22.94 15.84 -2.83
N ARG A 229 -23.81 16.19 -1.87
CA ARG A 229 -23.46 17.06 -0.76
C ARG A 229 -22.99 16.24 0.43
N LEU A 230 -21.71 16.38 0.78
CA LEU A 230 -21.12 15.84 2.00
C LEU A 230 -21.32 16.82 3.15
N THR A 231 -21.69 16.31 4.31
CA THR A 231 -21.73 17.08 5.57
C THR A 231 -20.99 16.30 6.64
N VAL A 232 -20.11 16.98 7.38
CA VAL A 232 -19.35 16.43 8.52
C VAL A 232 -19.48 17.42 9.67
N GLY A 233 -20.32 17.10 10.66
CA GLY A 233 -20.61 18.02 11.76
C GLY A 233 -21.19 19.36 11.27
N PHE A 234 -20.45 20.45 11.45
CA PHE A 234 -20.85 21.79 11.01
C PHE A 234 -20.36 22.16 9.59
N TRP A 235 -19.48 21.34 9.01
CA TRP A 235 -18.94 21.57 7.68
C TRP A 235 -19.77 20.87 6.62
N SER A 236 -19.92 21.49 5.45
CA SER A 236 -20.62 20.89 4.31
C SER A 236 -20.12 21.45 2.99
N CYS A 237 -19.93 20.57 2.01
CA CYS A 237 -19.55 20.92 0.63
C CYS A 237 -20.26 20.01 -0.37
N THR A 238 -20.43 20.50 -1.60
CA THR A 238 -21.02 19.74 -2.72
C THR A 238 -19.92 19.45 -3.72
N PHE A 239 -19.76 18.16 -4.06
CA PHE A 239 -18.74 17.67 -4.98
C PHE A 239 -19.33 17.34 -6.35
N ASP A 240 -18.50 17.35 -7.40
CA ASP A 240 -18.88 16.82 -8.71
C ASP A 240 -19.06 15.30 -8.64
N GLU A 241 -20.00 14.74 -9.40
CA GLU A 241 -20.25 13.29 -9.43
C GLU A 241 -19.03 12.48 -9.89
N ASN A 242 -18.17 13.10 -10.71
CA ASN A 242 -16.95 12.51 -11.24
C ASN A 242 -15.72 12.85 -10.40
N THR A 243 -15.88 13.49 -9.24
CA THR A 243 -14.78 13.66 -8.28
C THR A 243 -14.22 12.30 -7.92
N GLU A 244 -12.90 12.13 -8.03
CA GLU A 244 -12.24 10.88 -7.67
C GLU A 244 -12.30 10.68 -6.16
N VAL A 245 -12.60 9.45 -5.75
CA VAL A 245 -12.63 9.06 -4.34
C VAL A 245 -11.86 7.77 -4.21
N THR A 246 -10.82 7.82 -3.38
CA THR A 246 -10.04 6.66 -2.95
C THR A 246 -10.30 6.39 -1.48
N GLY A 247 -9.87 5.24 -0.99
CA GLY A 247 -9.91 4.92 0.43
C GLY A 247 -10.69 3.66 0.74
N VAL A 248 -10.94 3.44 2.02
CA VAL A 248 -11.29 2.12 2.53
C VAL A 248 -12.58 2.17 3.33
N ALA A 249 -13.57 1.42 2.87
CA ALA A 249 -14.91 1.48 3.44
C ALA A 249 -14.89 1.23 4.97
N TYR A 250 -15.77 1.94 5.66
CA TYR A 250 -15.95 2.00 7.11
C TYR A 250 -14.79 2.58 7.93
N GLU A 251 -13.65 2.93 7.32
CA GLU A 251 -12.57 3.62 8.03
C GLU A 251 -12.24 4.98 7.46
N GLU A 252 -12.01 5.10 6.15
CA GLU A 252 -11.53 6.35 5.58
C GLU A 252 -11.83 6.55 4.09
N ALA A 253 -11.74 7.79 3.62
CA ALA A 253 -11.81 8.17 2.22
C ALA A 253 -10.96 9.41 1.96
N VAL A 254 -10.30 9.45 0.80
CA VAL A 254 -9.58 10.61 0.27
C VAL A 254 -10.25 11.06 -1.02
N PHE A 255 -10.40 12.36 -1.21
CA PHE A 255 -11.05 12.96 -2.38
C PHE A 255 -10.63 14.41 -2.53
N ASP A 256 -10.63 14.90 -3.76
CA ASP A 256 -10.09 16.22 -4.10
C ASP A 256 -11.15 17.13 -4.71
N ASP A 257 -11.03 18.44 -4.49
CA ASP A 257 -11.70 19.45 -5.33
C ASP A 257 -10.68 20.25 -6.15
N GLU A 258 -11.06 21.40 -6.72
CA GLU A 258 -10.14 22.22 -7.52
C GLU A 258 -8.99 22.86 -6.70
N LYS A 259 -9.10 22.89 -5.37
CA LYS A 259 -8.23 23.68 -4.48
C LYS A 259 -7.62 22.86 -3.34
N LYS A 260 -8.30 21.81 -2.90
CA LYS A 260 -7.95 21.05 -1.71
C LYS A 260 -8.04 19.56 -1.94
N SER A 261 -7.16 18.83 -1.27
CA SER A 261 -7.37 17.42 -0.96
C SER A 261 -8.05 17.28 0.39
N TYR A 262 -8.95 16.32 0.53
CA TYR A 262 -9.68 16.02 1.76
C TYR A 262 -9.42 14.59 2.20
N HIS A 263 -9.17 14.41 3.50
CA HIS A 263 -9.06 13.09 4.13
C HIS A 263 -10.12 12.98 5.23
N LEU A 264 -11.05 12.05 5.03
CA LEU A 264 -12.14 11.76 5.95
C LEU A 264 -11.90 10.41 6.59
N PHE A 265 -11.80 10.34 7.92
CA PHE A 265 -11.57 9.08 8.63
C PHE A 265 -12.39 8.98 9.92
N VAL A 266 -12.72 7.75 10.32
CA VAL A 266 -13.50 7.49 11.54
C VAL A 266 -12.69 7.86 12.77
N ARG A 267 -13.26 8.71 13.64
CA ARG A 267 -12.63 9.09 14.89
C ARG A 267 -12.66 7.90 15.86
N ARG A 268 -11.49 7.34 16.20
CA ARG A 268 -11.37 6.26 17.18
C ARG A 268 -11.47 6.85 18.59
N SER A 269 -12.15 6.13 19.49
CA SER A 269 -12.50 6.59 20.85
C SER A 269 -11.29 6.94 21.76
N ASN A 270 -10.06 6.68 21.31
CA ASN A 270 -8.83 6.95 22.06
C ASN A 270 -8.25 8.37 21.83
N ASP A 271 -8.77 9.17 20.89
CA ASP A 271 -8.29 10.54 20.65
C ASP A 271 -8.97 11.58 21.56
N ARG A 272 -8.92 11.32 22.87
CA ARG A 272 -9.19 12.30 23.93
C ARG A 272 -7.87 12.65 24.62
N THR A 273 -7.18 13.63 24.06
CA THR A 273 -6.24 14.50 24.79
C THR A 273 -6.79 15.91 24.78
#